data_AF-A0A1I4HXC4-F1
#
_entry.id   AF-A0A1I4HXC4-F1
#
_cell.length_a   1.000
_cell.length_b   1.000
_cell.length_c   1.000
_cell.angle_alpha   90.00
_cell.angle_beta   90.00
_cell.angle_gamma   90.00
#
_symmetry.space_group_name_H-M   'P 1'
#
loop_
_entity.id
_entity.type
_entity.pdbx_description
1 polymer ?
#
loop_
_entity_poly.entity_id
_entity_poly.type
_entity_poly.pdbx_seq_one_letter_code
_entity_poly.pdbx_strand_id
1 'polypeptide(L)'
;MEACAPLAVRPKPLRVPYVPQPLALAIATRDYARLVDAGSFDSARPSALRPLWEAMGPAIWHWQYALRLTGQTAWRARPDADERRERTLVHLTMTRDVDTWERAMRRLDAIAARARALGDPIPDPLAIPREVREAIDARQAAALERVARRQGREGGTDGPTLVPVEVRPFPPPPGPAGSVDP
;
A
#
# COMPACT_ATOMS: atom_id res chain seq x y z
N MET A 1 -82.07 13.63 25.51
CA MET A 1 -81.45 14.29 24.34
C MET A 1 -79.94 14.26 24.55
N GLU A 2 -79.30 13.16 24.18
CA GLU A 2 -77.85 12.99 24.28
C GLU A 2 -77.17 13.63 23.07
N ALA A 3 -76.24 14.55 23.32
CA ALA A 3 -75.46 15.22 22.28
C ALA A 3 -74.24 14.36 21.91
N CYS A 4 -74.17 13.99 20.64
CA CYS A 4 -73.09 13.24 20.01
C CYS A 4 -71.80 14.09 19.97
N ALA A 5 -70.73 13.61 20.59
CA ALA A 5 -69.42 14.28 20.57
C ALA A 5 -68.66 13.97 19.27
N PRO A 6 -68.02 14.96 18.61
CA PRO A 6 -67.29 14.74 17.36
C PRO A 6 -65.97 14.00 17.61
N LEU A 7 -65.76 12.93 16.85
CA LEU A 7 -64.53 12.13 16.81
C LEU A 7 -63.35 12.99 16.34
N ALA A 8 -62.39 13.22 17.23
CA ALA A 8 -61.13 13.88 16.90
C ALA A 8 -60.29 13.01 15.95
N VAL A 9 -60.10 13.48 14.72
CA VAL A 9 -59.20 12.88 13.73
C VAL A 9 -57.76 13.01 14.24
N ARG A 10 -57.14 11.89 14.62
CA ARG A 10 -55.72 11.88 15.01
C ARG A 10 -54.86 12.19 13.78
N PRO A 11 -53.93 13.17 13.84
CA PRO A 11 -53.03 13.45 12.74
C PRO A 11 -52.15 12.22 12.46
N LYS A 12 -52.14 11.80 11.20
CA LYS A 12 -51.30 10.71 10.71
C LYS A 12 -49.83 11.10 10.92
N PRO A 13 -49.01 10.32 11.63
CA PRO A 13 -47.60 10.68 11.83
C PRO A 13 -46.93 10.75 10.46
N LEU A 14 -46.34 11.91 10.16
CA LEU A 14 -45.50 12.08 8.98
C LEU A 14 -44.33 11.11 9.13
N ARG A 15 -44.26 10.11 8.23
CA ARG A 15 -43.09 9.25 8.11
C ARG A 15 -41.93 10.13 7.69
N VAL A 16 -41.10 10.53 8.65
CA VAL A 16 -39.80 11.14 8.35
C VAL A 16 -39.03 10.10 7.54
N PRO A 17 -38.56 10.41 6.32
CA PRO A 17 -37.73 9.49 5.58
C PRO A 17 -36.49 9.20 6.43
N TYR A 18 -36.24 7.92 6.71
CA TYR A 18 -35.02 7.47 7.36
C TYR A 18 -33.86 7.83 6.43
N VAL A 19 -33.10 8.86 6.79
CA VAL A 19 -31.80 9.11 6.17
C VAL A 19 -30.85 8.17 6.89
N PRO A 20 -30.34 7.10 6.24
CA PRO A 20 -29.33 6.26 6.85
C PRO A 20 -28.17 7.16 7.23
N GLN A 21 -27.86 7.26 8.52
CA GLN A 21 -26.68 7.99 8.94
C GLN A 21 -25.46 7.27 8.36
N PRO A 22 -24.50 7.99 7.75
CA PRO A 22 -23.28 7.38 7.27
C PRO A 22 -22.57 6.71 8.44
N LEU A 23 -22.03 5.51 8.20
CA LEU A 23 -21.27 4.76 9.19
C LEU A 23 -20.11 5.62 9.70
N ALA A 24 -19.95 5.74 11.02
CA ALA A 24 -18.85 6.51 11.59
C ALA A 24 -17.49 5.93 11.17
N LEU A 25 -16.49 6.78 10.93
CA LEU A 25 -15.16 6.36 10.45
C LEU A 25 -14.50 5.30 11.34
N ALA A 26 -14.64 5.41 12.66
CA ALA A 26 -14.11 4.44 13.62
C ALA A 26 -14.72 3.05 13.46
N ILE A 27 -16.04 2.97 13.20
CA ILE A 27 -16.71 1.69 12.95
C ILE A 27 -16.26 1.12 11.60
N ALA A 28 -16.25 1.95 10.56
CA ALA A 28 -15.85 1.54 9.22
C ALA A 28 -14.43 0.97 9.17
N THR A 29 -13.47 1.66 9.79
CA THR A 29 -12.06 1.22 9.81
C THR A 29 -11.84 -0.02 10.69
N ARG A 30 -12.59 -0.15 11.79
CA ARG A 30 -12.57 -1.35 12.63
C ARG A 30 -13.12 -2.58 11.91
N ASP A 31 -14.25 -2.44 11.22
CA ASP A 31 -14.87 -3.56 10.51
C ASP A 31 -14.07 -3.94 9.26
N TYR A 32 -13.48 -2.95 8.56
CA TYR A 32 -12.46 -3.21 7.54
C TYR A 32 -11.31 -4.04 8.10
N ALA A 33 -10.72 -3.62 9.21
CA ALA A 33 -9.59 -4.32 9.81
C ALA A 33 -9.96 -5.75 10.22
N ARG A 34 -11.17 -5.97 10.74
CA ARG A 34 -11.68 -7.32 11.05
C ARG A 34 -11.79 -8.20 9.82
N LEU A 35 -12.26 -7.69 8.69
CA LEU A 35 -12.33 -8.44 7.44
C LEU A 35 -10.94 -8.82 6.91
N VAL A 36 -9.97 -7.93 7.07
CA VAL A 36 -8.57 -8.20 6.69
C VAL A 36 -7.95 -9.23 7.63
N ASP A 37 -8.08 -9.04 8.94
CA ASP A 37 -7.55 -9.94 9.97
C ASP A 37 -8.14 -11.37 9.84
N ALA A 38 -9.42 -11.47 9.46
CA ALA A 38 -10.10 -12.75 9.22
C ALA A 38 -9.78 -13.37 7.84
N GLY A 39 -9.00 -12.69 6.98
CA GLY A 39 -8.71 -13.15 5.62
C GLY A 39 -9.92 -13.18 4.69
N SER A 40 -11.05 -12.60 5.08
CA SER A 40 -12.32 -12.70 4.35
C SER A 40 -12.58 -11.52 3.41
N PHE A 41 -11.68 -10.51 3.39
CA PHE A 41 -11.86 -9.31 2.59
C PHE A 41 -12.05 -9.59 1.09
N ASP A 42 -11.23 -10.45 0.48
CA ASP A 42 -11.32 -10.74 -0.97
C ASP A 42 -12.60 -11.48 -1.36
N SER A 43 -13.18 -12.23 -0.42
CA SER A 43 -14.45 -12.93 -0.61
C SER A 43 -15.68 -12.11 -0.19
N ALA A 44 -15.48 -10.91 0.37
CA ALA A 44 -16.56 -10.10 0.89
C ALA A 44 -17.45 -9.59 -0.26
N ARG A 45 -18.76 -9.64 -0.05
CA ARG A 45 -19.72 -9.15 -1.06
C ARG A 45 -19.55 -7.62 -1.24
N PRO A 46 -19.71 -7.08 -2.45
CA PRO A 46 -19.66 -5.63 -2.69
C PRO A 46 -20.61 -4.83 -1.78
N SER A 47 -21.78 -5.38 -1.45
CA SER A 47 -22.74 -4.76 -0.54
C SER A 47 -22.24 -4.62 0.90
N ALA A 48 -21.32 -5.48 1.35
CA ALA A 48 -20.68 -5.37 2.66
C ALA A 48 -19.51 -4.37 2.66
N LEU A 49 -18.82 -4.24 1.52
CA LEU A 49 -17.68 -3.33 1.38
C LEU A 49 -18.10 -1.88 1.12
N ARG A 50 -19.23 -1.67 0.42
CA ARG A 50 -19.68 -0.34 0.00
C ARG A 50 -19.89 0.63 1.17
N PRO A 51 -20.58 0.28 2.28
CA PRO A 51 -20.74 1.20 3.41
C PRO A 51 -19.39 1.57 4.05
N LEU A 52 -18.43 0.64 4.07
CA LEU A 52 -17.09 0.90 4.57
C LEU A 52 -16.34 1.89 3.68
N TRP A 53 -16.42 1.69 2.35
CA TRP A 53 -15.83 2.60 1.37
C TRP A 53 -16.42 4.01 1.45
N GLU A 54 -17.75 4.13 1.50
CA GLU A 54 -18.45 5.41 1.61
C GLU A 54 -18.06 6.16 2.89
N ALA A 55 -17.99 5.44 4.02
CA ALA A 55 -17.60 6.01 5.30
C ALA A 55 -16.12 6.40 5.36
N MET A 56 -15.21 5.59 4.84
CA MET A 56 -13.78 5.95 4.83
C MET A 56 -13.48 7.08 3.84
N GLY A 57 -14.19 7.10 2.72
CA GLY A 57 -13.85 7.90 1.55
C GLY A 57 -12.65 7.33 0.79
N PRO A 58 -12.41 7.80 -0.44
CA PRO A 58 -11.47 7.17 -1.37
C PRO A 58 -10.03 7.20 -0.87
N ALA A 59 -9.57 8.32 -0.31
CA ALA A 59 -8.18 8.45 0.14
C ALA A 59 -7.82 7.44 1.24
N ILE A 60 -8.65 7.34 2.28
CA ILE A 60 -8.42 6.40 3.38
C ILE A 60 -8.57 4.96 2.90
N TRP A 61 -9.57 4.69 2.03
CA TRP A 61 -9.77 3.36 1.45
C TRP A 61 -8.54 2.86 0.68
N HIS A 62 -8.01 3.67 -0.24
CA HIS A 62 -6.85 3.28 -1.04
C HIS A 62 -5.58 3.16 -0.19
N TRP A 63 -5.42 3.98 0.85
CA TRP A 63 -4.29 3.83 1.76
C TRP A 63 -4.38 2.55 2.60
N GLN A 64 -5.56 2.21 3.13
CA GLN A 64 -5.80 0.93 3.80
C GLN A 64 -5.52 -0.26 2.90
N TYR A 65 -5.95 -0.18 1.63
CA TYR A 65 -5.63 -1.20 0.64
C TYR A 65 -4.12 -1.30 0.36
N ALA A 66 -3.40 -0.17 0.34
CA ALA A 66 -1.94 -0.17 0.23
C ALA A 66 -1.25 -0.82 1.45
N LEU A 67 -1.71 -0.54 2.67
CA LEU A 67 -1.22 -1.21 3.88
C LEU A 67 -1.43 -2.73 3.76
N ARG A 68 -2.62 -3.15 3.35
CA ARG A 68 -2.95 -4.56 3.15
C ARG A 68 -2.05 -5.23 2.10
N LEU A 69 -1.86 -4.61 0.94
CA LEU A 69 -0.99 -5.14 -0.13
C LEU A 69 0.46 -5.33 0.33
N THR A 70 0.89 -4.52 1.30
CA THR A 70 2.25 -4.57 1.86
C THR A 70 2.34 -5.39 3.15
N GLY A 71 1.26 -6.07 3.56
CA GLY A 71 1.22 -6.90 4.76
C GLY A 71 1.26 -6.11 6.07
N GLN A 72 1.01 -4.81 6.02
CA GLN A 72 0.97 -3.95 7.20
C GLN A 72 -0.39 -4.02 7.89
N THR A 73 -0.40 -3.73 9.19
CA THR A 73 -1.62 -3.69 9.98
C THR A 73 -2.55 -2.59 9.49
N ALA A 74 -3.84 -2.93 9.31
CA ALA A 74 -4.86 -1.96 8.95
C ALA A 74 -4.96 -0.85 10.02
N TRP A 75 -5.02 0.39 9.57
CA TRP A 75 -5.20 1.55 10.43
C TRP A 75 -6.61 1.57 11.05
N ARG A 76 -6.76 2.13 12.25
CA ARG A 76 -8.06 2.21 12.94
C ARG A 76 -8.23 3.62 13.49
N ALA A 77 -9.33 4.29 13.14
CA ALA A 77 -9.67 5.56 13.73
C ALA A 77 -10.09 5.36 15.19
N ARG A 78 -9.77 6.34 16.04
CA ARG A 78 -10.15 6.28 17.46
C ARG A 78 -11.66 6.56 17.61
N PRO A 79 -12.39 5.75 18.40
CA PRO A 79 -13.85 5.88 18.52
C PRO A 79 -14.29 7.17 19.22
N ASP A 80 -13.51 7.66 20.18
CA ASP A 80 -13.83 8.85 20.98
C ASP A 80 -13.21 10.13 20.41
N ALA A 81 -12.54 10.05 19.26
CA ALA A 81 -11.87 11.19 18.64
C ALA A 81 -12.78 11.90 17.64
N ASP A 82 -12.59 13.22 17.51
CA ASP A 82 -13.24 14.00 16.46
C ASP A 82 -12.85 13.45 15.07
N GLU A 83 -13.87 13.11 14.26
CA GLU A 83 -13.65 12.45 12.97
C GLU A 83 -12.86 13.34 12.00
N ARG A 84 -13.12 14.65 12.00
CA ARG A 84 -12.42 15.59 11.12
C ARG A 84 -10.92 15.61 11.46
N ARG A 85 -10.60 15.64 12.75
CA ARG A 85 -9.22 15.56 13.24
C ARG A 85 -8.55 14.24 12.86
N GLU A 86 -9.23 13.11 13.02
CA GLU A 86 -8.68 11.79 12.63
C GLU A 86 -8.39 11.75 11.13
N ARG A 87 -9.30 12.27 10.30
CA ARG A 87 -9.10 12.38 8.84
C ARG A 87 -7.88 13.23 8.48
N THR A 88 -7.65 14.34 9.19
CA THR A 88 -6.45 15.16 8.98
C THR A 88 -5.18 14.41 9.37
N LEU A 89 -5.17 13.74 10.53
CA LEU A 89 -4.00 13.00 11.01
C LEU A 89 -3.63 11.82 10.08
N VAL A 90 -4.64 11.08 9.63
CA VAL A 90 -4.41 9.96 8.70
C VAL A 90 -3.94 10.46 7.34
N HIS A 91 -4.43 11.62 6.87
CA HIS A 91 -3.94 12.25 5.65
C HIS A 91 -2.46 12.66 5.74
N LEU A 92 -2.04 13.25 6.85
CA LEU A 92 -0.63 13.56 7.09
C LEU A 92 0.24 12.30 7.18
N THR A 93 -0.29 11.22 7.75
CA THR A 93 0.42 9.94 7.86
C THR A 93 0.58 9.30 6.49
N MET A 94 -0.49 9.16 5.72
CA MET A 94 -0.45 8.53 4.39
C MET A 94 0.43 9.29 3.40
N THR A 95 0.51 10.63 3.50
CA THR A 95 1.31 11.45 2.58
C THR A 95 2.79 11.38 2.88
N ARG A 96 3.17 11.13 4.14
CA ARG A 96 4.56 10.92 4.55
C ARG A 96 5.05 9.50 4.26
N ASP A 97 4.14 8.53 4.23
CA ASP A 97 4.46 7.11 4.04
C ASP A 97 4.64 6.72 2.56
N VAL A 98 5.59 7.38 1.89
CA VAL A 98 5.88 7.18 0.46
C VAL A 98 6.32 5.73 0.17
N ASP A 99 7.09 5.13 1.07
CA ASP A 99 7.64 3.78 0.91
C ASP A 99 6.53 2.71 0.87
N THR A 100 5.46 2.88 1.65
CA THR A 100 4.29 2.00 1.59
C THR A 100 3.59 2.11 0.25
N TRP A 101 3.40 3.32 -0.27
CA TRP A 101 2.78 3.50 -1.59
C TRP A 101 3.60 2.88 -2.71
N GLU A 102 4.92 3.09 -2.74
CA GLU A 102 5.80 2.48 -3.75
C GLU A 102 5.74 0.95 -3.72
N ARG A 103 5.81 0.35 -2.52
CA ARG A 103 5.73 -1.11 -2.37
C ARG A 103 4.36 -1.64 -2.78
N ALA A 104 3.28 -0.94 -2.41
CA ALA A 104 1.93 -1.32 -2.77
C ALA A 104 1.70 -1.25 -4.29
N MET A 105 2.21 -0.22 -4.97
CA MET A 105 2.16 -0.10 -6.43
C MET A 105 2.84 -1.29 -7.11
N ARG A 106 4.09 -1.59 -6.74
CA ARG A 106 4.82 -2.73 -7.32
C ARG A 106 4.08 -4.05 -7.08
N ARG A 107 3.48 -4.21 -5.90
CA ARG A 107 2.69 -5.41 -5.60
C ARG A 107 1.43 -5.49 -6.47
N LEU A 108 0.74 -4.37 -6.64
CA LEU A 108 -0.45 -4.30 -7.48
C LEU A 108 -0.11 -4.56 -8.95
N ASP A 109 1.01 -4.02 -9.45
CA ASP A 109 1.49 -4.28 -10.81
C ASP A 109 1.77 -5.77 -11.05
N ALA A 110 2.38 -6.45 -10.08
CA ALA A 110 2.61 -7.88 -10.14
C ALA A 110 1.29 -8.68 -10.15
N ILE A 111 0.31 -8.28 -9.34
CA ILE A 111 -1.03 -8.88 -9.34
C ILE A 111 -1.73 -8.65 -10.68
N ALA A 112 -1.68 -7.43 -11.21
CA ALA A 112 -2.28 -7.06 -12.48
C ALA A 112 -1.64 -7.82 -13.66
N ALA A 113 -0.31 -7.96 -13.66
CA ALA A 113 0.41 -8.75 -14.66
C ALA A 113 0.00 -10.23 -14.61
N ARG A 114 -0.13 -10.81 -13.42
CA ARG A 114 -0.63 -12.17 -13.25
C ARG A 114 -2.07 -12.31 -13.72
N ALA A 115 -2.96 -11.38 -13.36
CA ALA A 115 -4.35 -11.41 -13.77
C ALA A 115 -4.48 -11.37 -15.31
N ARG A 116 -3.71 -10.51 -15.98
CA ARG A 116 -3.64 -10.48 -17.46
C ARG A 116 -3.20 -11.81 -18.04
N ALA A 117 -2.18 -12.45 -17.46
CA ALA A 117 -1.68 -13.73 -17.93
C ALA A 117 -2.70 -14.88 -17.76
N LEU A 118 -3.56 -14.79 -16.75
CA LEU A 118 -4.57 -15.81 -16.44
C LEU A 118 -5.96 -15.50 -17.01
N GLY A 119 -6.16 -14.31 -17.59
CA GLY A 119 -7.49 -13.85 -18.05
C GLY A 119 -8.43 -13.44 -16.92
N ASP A 120 -7.91 -13.22 -15.72
CA ASP A 120 -8.68 -12.75 -14.56
C ASP A 120 -8.97 -11.24 -14.65
N PRO A 121 -10.00 -10.74 -13.94
CA PRO A 121 -10.24 -9.31 -13.80
C PRO A 121 -9.01 -8.56 -13.26
N ILE A 122 -8.60 -7.49 -13.96
CA ILE A 122 -7.49 -6.65 -13.55
C ILE A 122 -7.95 -5.77 -12.38
N PRO A 123 -7.21 -5.74 -11.25
CA PRO A 123 -7.58 -4.91 -10.12
C PRO A 123 -7.45 -3.41 -10.45
N ASP A 124 -8.31 -2.61 -9.82
CA ASP A 124 -8.29 -1.16 -9.99
C ASP A 124 -6.97 -0.53 -9.49
N PRO A 125 -6.48 0.54 -10.15
CA PRO A 125 -5.28 1.23 -9.73
C PRO A 125 -5.47 1.93 -8.37
N LEU A 126 -4.35 2.11 -7.65
CA LEU A 126 -4.35 2.90 -6.40
C LEU A 126 -4.57 4.40 -6.70
N ALA A 127 -5.55 5.02 -6.03
CA ALA A 127 -5.71 6.47 -6.01
C ALA A 127 -4.69 7.10 -5.06
N ILE A 128 -3.44 7.22 -5.52
CA ILE A 128 -2.32 7.76 -4.74
C ILE A 128 -2.45 9.29 -4.66
N PRO A 129 -2.30 9.90 -3.46
CA PRO A 129 -2.24 11.35 -3.30
C PRO A 129 -1.19 12.00 -4.21
N ARG A 130 -1.47 13.21 -4.68
CA ARG A 130 -0.60 13.91 -5.63
C ARG A 130 0.80 14.13 -5.05
N GLU A 131 0.88 14.51 -3.79
CA GLU A 131 2.10 14.80 -3.06
C GLU A 131 3.02 13.57 -3.00
N VAL A 132 2.42 12.39 -2.79
CA VAL A 132 3.14 11.11 -2.79
C VAL A 132 3.65 10.80 -4.20
N ARG A 133 2.82 11.01 -5.22
CA ARG A 133 3.22 10.77 -6.61
C ARG A 133 4.40 11.63 -7.01
N GLU A 134 4.35 12.92 -6.70
CA GLU A 134 5.46 13.86 -6.94
C GLU A 134 6.74 13.43 -6.20
N ALA A 135 6.63 12.94 -4.96
CA ALA A 135 7.77 12.41 -4.21
C ALA A 135 8.35 11.13 -4.84
N ILE A 136 7.52 10.24 -5.36
CA ILE A 136 7.96 9.02 -6.07
C ILE A 136 8.68 9.41 -7.37
N ASP A 137 8.09 10.31 -8.16
CA ASP A 137 8.66 10.76 -9.43
C ASP A 137 10.03 11.43 -9.21
N ALA A 138 10.15 12.26 -8.16
CA ALA A 138 11.43 12.88 -7.77
C ALA A 138 12.50 11.85 -7.38
N ARG A 139 12.12 10.79 -6.63
CA ARG A 139 13.03 9.69 -6.27
C ARG A 139 13.52 8.94 -7.51
N GLN A 140 12.63 8.66 -8.45
CA GLN A 140 12.95 7.97 -9.70
C GLN A 140 13.88 8.81 -10.58
N ALA A 141 13.58 10.11 -10.75
CA ALA A 141 14.44 11.04 -11.49
C ALA A 141 15.86 11.09 -10.88
N ALA A 142 15.97 11.23 -9.55
CA ALA A 142 17.26 11.23 -8.87
C ALA A 142 18.02 9.89 -9.02
N ALA A 143 17.31 8.75 -9.06
CA ALA A 143 17.93 7.45 -9.28
C ALA A 143 18.49 7.32 -10.71
N LEU A 144 17.72 7.74 -11.73
CA LEU A 144 18.15 7.76 -13.13
C LEU A 144 19.37 8.66 -13.33
N GLU A 145 19.37 9.85 -12.72
CA GLU A 145 20.52 10.76 -12.79
C GLU A 145 21.79 10.14 -12.21
N ARG A 146 21.70 9.39 -11.10
CA ARG A 146 22.84 8.65 -10.54
C ARG A 146 23.35 7.56 -11.47
N VAL A 147 22.45 6.83 -12.14
CA VAL A 147 22.83 5.80 -13.13
C VAL A 147 23.52 6.46 -14.33
N ALA A 148 22.96 7.55 -14.86
CA ALA A 148 23.55 8.30 -15.97
C ALA A 148 24.94 8.84 -15.62
N ARG A 149 25.14 9.37 -14.40
CA ARG A 149 26.47 9.82 -13.93
C ARG A 149 27.49 8.70 -13.82
N ARG A 150 27.08 7.46 -13.53
CA ARG A 150 27.98 6.29 -13.51
C ARG A 150 28.37 5.89 -14.94
N GLN A 151 27.39 5.80 -15.84
CA GLN A 151 27.61 5.45 -17.24
C GLN A 151 28.49 6.48 -17.97
N GLY A 152 28.34 7.78 -17.68
CA GLY A 152 29.19 8.83 -18.24
C GLY A 152 30.64 8.82 -17.74
N ARG A 153 30.95 8.11 -16.63
CA ARG A 153 32.32 7.92 -16.14
C ARG A 153 32.97 6.64 -16.67
N GLU A 154 32.19 5.62 -16.99
CA GLU A 154 32.68 4.39 -17.64
C GLU A 154 32.96 4.56 -19.14
N GLY A 155 32.48 5.65 -19.77
CA GLY A 155 32.80 6.03 -21.15
C GLY A 155 34.13 6.79 -21.33
N GLY A 156 34.89 7.02 -20.27
CA GLY A 156 36.24 7.59 -20.34
C GLY A 156 37.28 6.52 -20.62
N THR A 157 37.64 6.33 -21.90
CA THR A 157 38.83 5.58 -22.32
C THR A 157 40.11 6.29 -21.87
N ASP A 158 40.43 6.22 -20.58
CA ASP A 158 41.75 6.60 -20.04
C ASP A 158 42.03 5.92 -18.68
N GLY A 159 41.75 4.61 -18.62
CA GLY A 159 42.28 3.75 -17.56
C GLY A 159 43.70 3.29 -17.93
N PRO A 160 44.69 3.34 -17.02
CA PRO A 160 46.05 2.96 -17.33
C PRO A 160 46.12 1.52 -17.83
N THR A 161 46.85 1.31 -18.93
CA THR A 161 47.14 0.00 -19.51
C THR A 161 47.51 -0.99 -18.41
N LEU A 162 46.72 -2.07 -18.27
CA LEU A 162 47.08 -3.20 -17.42
C LEU A 162 48.35 -3.82 -17.98
N VAL A 163 49.50 -3.46 -17.41
CA VAL A 163 50.75 -4.15 -17.65
C VAL A 163 50.58 -5.57 -17.10
N PRO A 164 50.76 -6.64 -17.90
CA PRO A 164 50.71 -8.00 -17.39
C PRO A 164 51.77 -8.17 -16.30
N VAL A 165 51.34 -8.48 -15.07
CA VAL A 165 52.25 -8.88 -14.00
C VAL A 165 52.79 -10.26 -14.36
N GLU A 166 54.08 -10.34 -14.67
CA GLU A 166 54.79 -11.61 -14.71
C GLU A 166 54.69 -12.29 -13.34
N VAL A 167 53.93 -13.39 -13.29
CA VAL A 167 53.87 -14.26 -12.12
C VAL A 167 55.18 -15.04 -12.08
N ARG A 168 56.07 -14.70 -11.14
CA ARG A 168 57.23 -15.54 -10.85
C ARG A 168 56.75 -16.93 -10.42
N PRO A 169 57.27 -18.03 -11.02
CA PRO A 169 56.96 -19.38 -10.57
C PRO A 169 57.38 -19.54 -9.10
N PHE A 170 56.45 -20.01 -8.28
CA PHE A 170 56.72 -20.41 -6.91
C PHE A 170 57.66 -21.64 -6.93
N PRO A 171 58.75 -21.69 -6.15
CA PRO A 171 59.56 -22.90 -6.08
C PRO A 171 58.73 -24.04 -5.50
N PRO A 172 58.86 -25.28 -6.02
CA PRO A 172 58.14 -26.42 -5.48
C PRO A 172 58.60 -26.72 -4.04
N PRO A 173 57.72 -27.26 -3.18
CA PRO A 173 58.07 -27.61 -1.82
C PRO A 173 59.15 -28.71 -1.79
N PRO A 174 60.04 -28.73 -0.78
CA PRO A 174 61.03 -29.79 -0.63
C PRO A 174 60.34 -31.14 -0.45
N GLY A 175 60.72 -32.10 -1.29
CA GLY A 175 60.19 -33.47 -1.23
C GLY A 175 60.59 -34.20 0.06
N PRO A 176 59.85 -35.26 0.43
CA PRO A 176 60.13 -36.01 1.64
C PRO A 176 61.53 -36.64 1.58
N ALA A 177 62.33 -36.39 2.60
CA ALA A 177 63.63 -37.01 2.79
C ALA A 177 63.44 -38.54 2.83
N GLY A 178 63.89 -39.21 1.78
CA GLY A 178 64.00 -40.66 1.75
C GLY A 178 64.97 -41.09 2.84
N SER A 179 64.45 -41.74 3.88
CA SER A 179 65.27 -42.59 4.75
C SER A 179 65.67 -43.82 3.94
N VAL A 180 66.94 -43.86 3.54
CA VAL A 180 67.60 -45.08 3.09
C VAL A 180 68.86 -45.19 3.94
N ASP A 181 68.80 -46.04 4.95
CA ASP A 181 69.99 -46.59 5.62
C ASP A 181 70.02 -48.10 5.33
N PRO A 182 71.16 -48.68 4.93
CA PRO A 182 71.48 -50.07 5.17
C PRO A 182 71.99 -50.33 6.61
#